data_AF-A0A935EU53-F1
#
_entry.id   AF-A0A935EU53-F1
#
_cell.length_a   1.000
_cell.length_b   1.000
_cell.length_c   1.000
_cell.angle_alpha   90.00
_cell.angle_beta   90.00
_cell.angle_gamma   90.00
#
_symmetry.space_group_name_H-M   'P 1'
#
loop_
_entity.id
_entity.type
_entity.pdbx_description
1 polymer ?
#
loop_
_entity_poly.entity_id
_entity_poly.type
_entity_poly.pdbx_seq_one_letter_code
_entity_poly.pdbx_strand_id
1 'polypeptide(L)'
;MPESSDENRMAGFQKRTCSGRLGLTATPELLDRAITSTERVIVRYPHPTVIFEPHRRVDSLSVKESLKGKKILLIGFTGFIGKVWLAKLLAEMPDIGKVYLLIRKQRSTTAKKGSRR
;
A
#
# COMPACT_ATOMS: atom_id res chain seq x y z
N MET A 1 0.82 -26.05 41.59
CA MET A 1 1.12 -26.62 40.25
C MET A 1 0.03 -27.64 39.96
N PRO A 2 -0.85 -27.48 38.95
CA PRO A 2 -0.52 -27.16 37.55
C PRO A 2 -1.53 -26.22 36.83
N GLU A 3 -1.08 -25.24 36.04
CA GLU A 3 -1.94 -24.60 35.00
C GLU A 3 -1.08 -24.19 33.80
N SER A 4 -0.67 -25.18 33.01
CA SER A 4 0.05 -25.00 31.74
C SER A 4 -0.70 -25.61 30.57
N SER A 5 -2.03 -25.80 30.70
CA SER A 5 -2.83 -26.64 29.81
C SER A 5 -3.80 -25.88 28.89
N ASP A 6 -4.08 -24.60 29.14
CA ASP A 6 -5.11 -23.85 28.41
C ASP A 6 -4.58 -23.01 27.24
N GLU A 7 -3.30 -22.62 27.25
CA GLU A 7 -2.71 -21.83 26.16
C GLU A 7 -2.59 -22.63 24.85
N ASN A 8 -2.44 -23.96 24.96
CA ASN A 8 -2.33 -24.85 23.81
C ASN A 8 -3.67 -25.14 23.12
N ARG A 9 -4.81 -24.79 23.76
CA ARG A 9 -6.16 -24.97 23.18
C ARG A 9 -6.57 -23.82 22.27
N MET A 10 -6.11 -22.60 22.53
CA MET A 10 -6.43 -21.40 21.74
C MET A 10 -5.63 -21.33 20.42
N ALA A 11 -4.37 -21.78 20.43
CA ALA A 11 -3.55 -21.83 19.22
C ALA A 11 -4.09 -22.80 18.15
N GLY A 12 -4.65 -23.94 18.57
CA GLY A 12 -5.24 -24.94 17.68
C GLY A 12 -6.58 -24.53 17.04
N PHE A 13 -7.30 -23.57 17.62
CA PHE A 13 -8.57 -23.06 17.07
C PHE A 13 -8.33 -22.07 15.91
N GLN A 14 -7.29 -21.24 16.02
CA GLN A 14 -6.95 -20.23 15.01
C GLN A 14 -6.38 -20.85 13.72
N LYS A 15 -5.57 -21.92 13.83
CA LYS A 15 -5.02 -22.60 12.65
C LYS A 15 -6.09 -23.29 11.80
N ARG A 16 -7.09 -23.92 12.43
CA ARG A 16 -8.16 -24.66 11.74
C ARG A 16 -9.16 -23.76 11.01
N THR A 17 -9.44 -22.56 11.54
CA THR A 17 -10.44 -21.64 10.99
C THR A 17 -9.94 -20.80 9.80
N CYS A 18 -8.62 -20.68 9.61
CA CYS A 18 -8.03 -19.95 8.50
C CYS A 18 -7.90 -20.80 7.21
N SER A 19 -7.60 -22.10 7.33
CA SER A 19 -7.39 -22.97 6.14
C SER A 19 -8.65 -23.10 5.28
N GLY A 20 -9.82 -23.28 5.90
CA GLY A 20 -11.10 -23.41 5.19
C GLY A 20 -11.54 -22.14 4.46
N ARG A 21 -11.14 -20.95 4.92
CA ARG A 21 -11.44 -19.67 4.26
C ARG A 21 -10.50 -19.34 3.11
N LEU A 22 -9.31 -19.93 3.07
CA LEU A 22 -8.30 -19.73 2.03
C LEU A 22 -8.33 -20.81 0.94
N GLY A 23 -9.24 -21.78 1.03
CA GLY A 23 -9.38 -22.87 0.06
C GLY A 23 -8.21 -23.86 0.08
N LEU A 24 -7.41 -23.88 1.14
CA LEU A 24 -6.27 -24.78 1.29
C LEU A 24 -6.77 -26.15 1.74
N THR A 25 -6.82 -27.11 0.80
CA THR A 25 -7.26 -28.50 1.00
C THR A 25 -6.14 -29.44 1.46
N ALA A 26 -4.98 -28.90 1.83
CA ALA A 26 -3.84 -29.68 2.29
C ALA A 26 -4.13 -30.32 3.65
N THR A 27 -3.58 -31.52 3.88
CA THR A 27 -3.64 -32.22 5.17
C THR A 27 -3.04 -31.35 6.29
N PRO A 28 -3.67 -31.29 7.47
CA PRO A 28 -3.25 -30.39 8.56
C PRO A 28 -1.80 -30.64 9.00
N GLU A 29 -1.30 -31.86 8.85
CA GLU A 29 0.09 -32.24 9.16
C GLU A 29 1.10 -31.59 8.21
N LEU A 30 0.73 -31.36 6.94
CA LEU A 30 1.60 -30.66 5.97
C LEU A 30 1.62 -29.15 6.21
N LEU A 31 0.49 -28.59 6.64
CA LEU A 31 0.38 -27.17 7.00
C LEU A 31 1.28 -26.85 8.20
N ASP A 32 1.26 -27.69 9.24
CA ASP A 32 2.11 -27.47 10.41
C ASP A 32 3.61 -27.54 10.09
N ARG A 33 4.00 -28.37 9.11
CA ARG A 33 5.39 -28.43 8.61
C ARG A 33 5.77 -27.23 7.74
N ALA A 34 4.81 -26.66 7.02
CA ALA A 34 5.04 -25.52 6.14
C ALA A 34 5.08 -24.17 6.89
N ILE A 35 4.64 -24.13 8.16
CA ILE A 35 4.77 -22.93 9.01
C ILE A 35 6.25 -22.79 9.40
N THR A 36 7.00 -22.06 8.59
CA THR A 36 8.35 -21.60 8.95
C THR A 36 8.23 -20.29 9.72
N SER A 37 9.03 -20.12 10.78
CA SER A 37 9.04 -18.92 11.59
C SER A 37 9.21 -17.69 10.70
N THR A 38 8.23 -16.78 10.73
CA THR A 38 8.29 -15.44 10.09
C THR A 38 9.18 -14.49 10.90
N GLU A 39 10.21 -15.01 11.57
CA GLU A 39 11.19 -14.18 12.23
C GLU A 39 12.00 -13.46 11.16
N ARG A 40 11.64 -12.20 10.95
CA ARG A 40 12.36 -11.31 10.04
C ARG A 40 13.64 -10.94 10.74
N VAL A 41 14.78 -11.38 10.20
CA VAL A 41 16.08 -10.87 10.60
C VAL A 41 16.12 -9.37 10.26
N ILE A 42 15.88 -8.53 11.26
CA ILE A 42 16.00 -7.09 11.12
C ILE A 42 17.49 -6.77 11.09
N VAL A 43 18.06 -6.67 9.90
CA VAL A 43 19.41 -6.12 9.73
C VAL A 43 19.34 -4.66 10.14
N ARG A 44 19.84 -4.34 11.33
CA ARG A 44 19.99 -2.95 11.79
C ARG A 44 21.14 -2.34 10.99
N TYR A 45 20.84 -1.76 9.85
CA TYR A 45 21.79 -0.89 9.18
C TYR A 45 22.14 0.26 10.14
N PRO A 46 23.43 0.64 10.26
CA PRO A 46 23.79 1.87 10.95
C PRO A 46 22.94 2.95 10.30
N HIS A 47 22.10 3.59 11.11
CA HIS A 47 21.09 4.51 10.59
C HIS A 47 21.86 5.54 9.78
N PRO A 48 21.53 5.77 8.50
CA PRO A 48 22.10 6.90 7.79
C PRO A 48 21.64 8.11 8.57
N THR A 49 22.52 8.67 9.40
CA THR A 49 22.27 9.92 10.08
C THR A 49 22.14 10.94 8.97
N VAL A 50 20.89 11.24 8.60
CA VAL A 50 20.60 12.31 7.65
C VAL A 50 20.98 13.59 8.36
N ILE A 51 22.17 14.09 8.05
CA ILE A 51 22.61 15.40 8.50
C ILE A 51 21.76 16.41 7.72
N PHE A 52 20.65 16.82 8.31
CA PHE A 52 19.88 17.95 7.82
C PHE A 52 20.65 19.21 8.16
N GLU A 53 21.36 19.76 7.19
CA GLU A 53 21.96 21.10 7.30
C GLU A 53 20.82 22.12 7.49
N PRO A 54 20.66 22.73 8.68
CA PRO A 54 19.46 23.51 9.00
C PRO A 54 19.39 24.86 8.29
N HIS A 55 20.37 25.20 7.44
CA HIS A 55 20.51 26.53 6.84
C HIS A 55 20.83 26.53 5.35
N ARG A 56 20.67 25.41 4.64
CA ARG A 56 20.57 25.48 3.18
C ARG A 56 19.22 26.09 2.84
N ARG A 57 19.16 27.42 2.81
CA ARG A 57 18.14 28.16 2.07
C ARG A 57 18.18 27.57 0.68
N VAL A 58 17.19 26.75 0.37
CA VAL A 58 16.98 26.29 -0.99
C VAL A 58 16.62 27.57 -1.73
N ASP A 59 17.59 28.16 -2.44
CA ASP A 59 17.35 29.28 -3.35
C ASP A 59 16.08 28.94 -4.10
N SER A 60 15.09 29.86 -4.07
CA SER A 60 13.71 29.62 -4.46
C SER A 60 13.63 28.69 -5.66
N LEU A 61 13.54 27.38 -5.42
CA LEU A 61 13.53 26.39 -6.48
C LEU A 61 12.19 26.63 -7.14
N SER A 62 12.21 27.35 -8.25
CA SER A 62 11.02 27.60 -9.03
C SER A 62 10.56 26.24 -9.50
N VAL A 63 9.57 25.68 -8.80
CA VAL A 63 8.95 24.40 -9.12
C VAL A 63 8.48 24.41 -10.58
N LYS A 64 8.12 25.60 -11.08
CA LYS A 64 7.78 25.85 -12.49
C LYS A 64 8.94 25.56 -13.43
N GLU A 65 10.13 26.08 -13.15
CA GLU A 65 11.33 25.81 -13.95
C GLU A 65 11.76 24.35 -13.83
N SER A 66 11.66 23.80 -12.62
CA SER A 66 12.01 22.41 -12.34
C SER A 66 11.05 21.41 -12.99
N LEU A 67 9.82 21.78 -13.33
CA LEU A 67 8.85 20.88 -13.97
C LEU A 67 8.63 21.20 -15.46
N LYS A 68 9.19 22.30 -15.97
CA LYS A 68 9.10 22.71 -17.37
C LYS A 68 9.64 21.61 -18.29
N GLY A 69 8.84 21.21 -19.28
CA GLY A 69 9.21 20.20 -20.27
C GLY A 69 9.39 18.77 -19.72
N LYS A 70 9.16 18.54 -18.41
CA LYS A 70 9.26 17.19 -17.84
C LYS A 70 8.03 16.35 -18.17
N LYS A 71 8.24 15.03 -18.15
CA LYS A 71 7.20 14.02 -18.32
C LYS A 71 6.83 13.47 -16.94
N ILE A 72 5.56 13.56 -16.56
CA ILE A 72 5.07 13.17 -15.22
C ILE A 72 4.14 11.98 -15.35
N LEU A 73 4.32 10.95 -14.51
CA LEU A 73 3.36 9.86 -14.34
C LEU A 73 2.56 10.09 -13.06
N LEU A 74 1.24 10.25 -13.19
CA LEU A 74 0.33 10.44 -12.08
C LEU A 74 -0.45 9.15 -11.79
N ILE A 75 -0.34 8.68 -10.55
CA ILE A 75 -1.06 7.51 -10.01
C ILE A 75 -2.10 8.03 -9.01
N GLY A 76 -3.22 7.31 -8.87
CA GLY A 76 -4.27 7.70 -7.92
C GLY A 76 -5.07 8.93 -8.34
N PHE A 77 -4.99 9.31 -9.62
CA PHE A 77 -5.75 10.42 -10.19
C PHE A 77 -7.27 10.28 -10.00
N THR A 78 -7.80 9.06 -9.89
CA THR A 78 -9.24 8.83 -9.67
C THR A 78 -9.76 9.34 -8.33
N GLY A 79 -8.87 9.52 -7.34
CA GLY A 79 -9.21 10.11 -6.05
C GLY A 79 -9.45 11.62 -6.12
N PHE A 80 -10.06 12.19 -5.08
CA PHE A 80 -10.35 13.63 -4.99
C PHE A 80 -9.09 14.49 -5.13
N ILE A 81 -8.05 14.17 -4.35
CA ILE A 81 -6.78 14.92 -4.34
C ILE A 81 -6.10 14.87 -5.70
N GLY A 82 -6.09 13.71 -6.37
CA GLY A 82 -5.44 13.54 -7.67
C GLY A 82 -6.02 14.45 -8.75
N LYS A 83 -7.35 14.64 -8.74
CA LYS A 83 -8.04 15.55 -9.67
C LYS A 83 -7.74 17.01 -9.38
N VAL A 84 -7.81 17.42 -8.11
CA VAL A 84 -7.53 18.79 -7.68
C VAL A 84 -6.08 19.16 -7.98
N TRP A 85 -5.15 18.26 -7.67
CA TRP A 85 -3.74 18.45 -7.96
C TRP A 85 -3.47 18.60 -9.46
N LEU A 86 -4.08 17.75 -10.29
CA LEU A 86 -3.92 17.86 -11.75
C LEU A 86 -4.45 19.21 -12.27
N ALA A 87 -5.62 19.66 -11.79
CA ALA A 87 -6.16 20.96 -12.19
C ALA A 87 -5.23 22.12 -11.78
N LYS A 88 -4.70 22.09 -10.55
CA LYS A 88 -3.74 23.08 -10.06
C LYS A 88 -2.44 23.07 -10.87
N LEU A 89 -1.93 21.88 -11.18
CA LEU A 89 -0.72 21.69 -11.97
C LEU A 89 -0.86 22.30 -13.37
N LEU A 90 -1.96 21.99 -14.06
CA LEU A 90 -2.22 22.52 -15.41
C LEU A 90 -2.49 24.03 -15.41
N ALA A 91 -3.09 24.58 -14.34
CA ALA A 91 -3.34 26.02 -14.21
C ALA A 91 -2.06 26.82 -13.90
N GLU A 92 -1.20 26.31 -13.02
CA GLU A 92 -0.01 27.05 -12.57
C GLU A 92 1.22 26.84 -13.48
N MET A 93 1.25 25.74 -14.24
CA MET A 93 2.39 25.30 -15.06
C MET A 93 1.90 24.68 -16.39
N PRO A 94 1.47 25.52 -17.36
CA PRO A 94 1.07 25.03 -18.68
C PRO A 94 2.25 24.46 -19.49
N ASP A 95 3.49 24.83 -19.15
CA ASP A 95 4.72 24.41 -19.85
C ASP A 95 5.16 22.96 -19.52
N ILE A 96 4.31 22.17 -18.86
CA ILE A 96 4.58 20.76 -18.60
C ILE A 96 4.49 19.97 -19.90
N GLY A 97 5.51 19.16 -20.19
CA GLY A 97 5.63 18.47 -21.47
C GLY A 97 4.52 17.43 -21.71
N LYS A 98 4.43 16.42 -20.84
CA LYS A 98 3.38 15.39 -20.91
C LYS A 98 3.03 14.86 -19.52
N VAL A 99 1.74 14.66 -19.28
CA VAL A 99 1.22 13.98 -18.08
C VAL A 99 0.61 12.65 -18.50
N TYR A 100 1.15 11.55 -17.95
CA TYR A 100 0.65 10.20 -18.11
C TYR A 100 -0.24 9.85 -16.92
N LEU A 101 -1.46 9.39 -17.17
CA LEU A 101 -2.42 9.02 -16.12
C LEU A 101 -2.54 7.51 -16.04
N LEU A 102 -2.26 6.93 -14.87
CA LEU A 102 -2.52 5.52 -14.61
C LEU A 102 -3.94 5.35 -14.06
N ILE A 103 -4.85 4.88 -14.91
CA ILE A 103 -6.25 4.64 -14.55
C ILE A 103 -6.50 3.14 -14.44
N ARG A 104 -6.84 2.68 -13.23
CA ARG A 104 -7.30 1.30 -13.03
C ARG A 104 -8.78 1.23 -13.38
N LYS A 105 -9.14 0.35 -14.34
CA LYS A 105 -10.54 0.03 -14.63
C LYS A 105 -11.18 -0.61 -13.39
N GLN A 106 -12.15 0.07 -12.80
CA GLN A 106 -13.00 -0.52 -11.76
C GLN A 106 -14.01 -1.44 -12.47
N ARG A 107 -13.99 -2.75 -12.19
CA ARG A 107 -15.12 -3.61 -12.56
C ARG A 107 -16.29 -3.19 -11.68
N SER A 108 -17.24 -2.46 -12.23
CA SER A 108 -18.53 -2.24 -11.61
C SER A 108 -19.25 -3.58 -11.54
N THR A 109 -19.19 -4.27 -10.39
CA THR A 109 -20.28 -5.17 -10.02
C THR A 109 -21.48 -4.27 -9.82
N THR A 110 -22.36 -4.25 -10.83
CA THR A 110 -23.65 -3.59 -10.78
C THR A 110 -24.37 -4.13 -9.56
N ALA A 111 -24.47 -3.32 -8.50
CA ALA A 111 -25.34 -3.64 -7.38
C ALA A 111 -26.76 -3.74 -7.95
N LYS A 112 -27.25 -4.97 -8.08
CA LYS A 112 -28.60 -5.29 -8.54
C LYS A 112 -29.57 -4.66 -7.55
N LYS A 113 -30.07 -3.47 -7.91
CA LYS A 113 -31.07 -2.71 -7.16
C LYS A 113 -32.28 -3.61 -6.93
N GLY A 114 -32.67 -3.75 -5.68
CA GLY A 114 -33.65 -4.72 -5.21
C GLY A 114 -34.99 -4.65 -5.95
N SER A 115 -35.54 -5.83 -6.25
CA SER A 115 -36.95 -5.97 -6.58
C SER A 115 -37.75 -5.69 -5.31
N ARG A 116 -38.43 -4.54 -5.27
CA ARG A 116 -39.61 -4.38 -4.43
C ARG A 116 -40.71 -5.24 -5.03
N ARG A 117 -41.10 -6.28 -4.30
CA ARG A 117 -42.50 -6.74 -4.26
C ARG A 117 -43.05 -6.28 -2.92
#